data_AF-A0A2V5LXV2-F1
#
_entry.id   AF-A0A2V5LXV2-F1
#
_cell.length_a   1.000
_cell.length_b   1.000
_cell.length_c   1.000
_cell.angle_alpha   90.00
_cell.angle_beta   90.00
_cell.angle_gamma   90.00
#
_symmetry.space_group_name_H-M   'P 1'
#
loop_
_entity.id
_entity.type
_entity.pdbx_description
1 polymer ?
#
loop_
_entity_poly.entity_id
_entity_poly.type
_entity_poly.pdbx_seq_one_letter_code
_entity_poly.pdbx_strand_id
1 'polypeptide(L)'
;MTKAYILLALIFTACAGHEPPAWDVVAVRQQHPWGYYSGQVEARWENDGRQMTLLSELRYTDPEGVIWIAPAHSVVDGASIPRALWSVMGGPFDGKYRNASVLHDVAYD
;
A
#
# COMPACT_ATOMS: atom_id res chain seq x y z
N MET A 1 -34.47 58.04 -12.39
CA MET A 1 -33.10 57.56 -12.71
C MET A 1 -32.60 56.78 -11.50
N THR A 2 -32.66 55.46 -11.61
CA THR A 2 -32.54 54.50 -10.51
C THR A 2 -31.07 54.31 -10.12
N LYS A 3 -30.72 54.52 -8.85
CA LYS A 3 -29.36 54.31 -8.32
C LYS A 3 -29.12 52.80 -8.17
N ALA A 4 -28.18 52.26 -8.94
CA ALA A 4 -27.73 50.87 -8.84
C ALA A 4 -26.70 50.75 -7.71
N TYR A 5 -26.98 49.92 -6.71
CA TYR A 5 -26.02 49.56 -5.67
C TYR A 5 -25.29 48.29 -6.12
N ILE A 6 -23.96 48.38 -6.29
CA ILE A 6 -23.09 47.25 -6.59
C ILE A 6 -22.74 46.56 -5.27
N LEU A 7 -23.35 45.39 -5.02
CA LEU A 7 -22.90 44.48 -3.96
C LEU A 7 -21.69 43.69 -4.46
N LEU A 8 -20.53 43.92 -3.86
CA LEU A 8 -19.33 43.11 -4.08
C LEU A 8 -19.38 41.90 -3.14
N ALA A 9 -19.79 40.74 -3.66
CA ALA A 9 -19.71 39.47 -2.94
C ALA A 9 -18.28 38.91 -3.04
N LEU A 10 -17.50 38.99 -1.97
CA LEU A 10 -16.22 38.29 -1.83
C LEU A 10 -16.49 36.81 -1.51
N ILE A 11 -16.39 35.96 -2.54
CA ILE A 11 -16.42 34.50 -2.39
C ILE A 11 -15.02 34.03 -1.99
N PHE A 12 -14.79 33.84 -0.69
CA PHE A 12 -13.63 33.10 -0.20
C PHE A 12 -13.89 31.60 -0.43
N THR A 13 -13.47 31.09 -1.58
CA THR A 13 -13.45 29.65 -1.82
C THR A 13 -12.26 29.06 -1.05
N ALA A 14 -12.51 28.61 0.18
CA ALA A 14 -11.56 27.85 0.96
C ALA A 14 -11.26 26.54 0.21
N CYS A 15 -10.09 26.46 -0.42
CA CYS A 15 -9.57 25.19 -0.92
C CYS A 15 -9.18 24.36 0.30
N ALA A 16 -10.10 23.53 0.80
CA ALA A 16 -9.77 22.50 1.77
C ALA A 16 -8.87 21.48 1.04
N GLY A 17 -7.56 21.60 1.24
CA GLY A 17 -6.61 20.59 0.79
C GLY A 17 -6.97 19.27 1.45
N HIS A 18 -7.33 18.26 0.67
CA HIS A 18 -7.39 16.89 1.15
C HIS A 18 -5.96 16.47 1.47
N GLU A 19 -5.61 16.40 2.75
CA GLU A 19 -4.42 15.67 3.16
C GLU A 19 -4.66 14.19 2.88
N PRO A 20 -3.77 13.51 2.15
CA PRO A 20 -3.89 12.08 1.97
C PRO A 20 -3.82 11.42 3.36
N PRO A 21 -4.59 10.36 3.60
CA PRO A 21 -4.61 9.70 4.89
C PRO A 21 -3.22 9.22 5.28
N ALA A 22 -2.94 9.14 6.58
CA ALA A 22 -1.60 8.85 7.11
C ALA A 22 -0.97 7.53 6.58
N TRP A 23 -1.79 6.59 6.10
CA TRP A 23 -1.34 5.34 5.50
C TRP A 23 -0.79 5.51 4.07
N ASP A 24 -1.17 6.57 3.34
CA ASP A 24 -0.57 6.92 2.03
C ASP A 24 0.85 7.49 2.18
N VAL A 25 1.16 8.08 3.33
CA VAL A 25 2.49 8.65 3.60
C VAL A 25 3.54 7.54 3.78
N VAL A 26 3.14 6.33 4.16
CA VAL A 26 4.01 5.14 4.22
C VAL A 26 4.25 4.54 2.83
N ALA A 27 3.38 4.85 1.86
CA ALA A 27 3.57 4.51 0.45
C ALA A 27 4.64 5.37 -0.25
N VAL A 28 5.15 6.40 0.44
CA VAL A 28 6.24 7.22 -0.06
C VAL A 28 7.49 6.35 -0.21
N ARG A 29 7.94 6.24 -1.47
CA ARG A 29 9.12 5.49 -1.93
C ARG A 29 10.33 5.71 -1.02
N GLN A 30 10.60 4.76 -0.14
CA GLN A 30 11.90 4.67 0.50
C GLN A 30 12.87 4.09 -0.52
N GLN A 31 13.64 4.94 -1.20
CA GLN A 31 14.72 4.47 -2.07
C GLN A 31 15.79 3.80 -1.21
N HIS A 32 15.80 2.47 -1.19
CA HIS A 32 16.81 1.69 -0.49
C HIS A 32 17.83 1.17 -1.50
N PRO A 33 19.12 1.00 -1.14
CA PRO A 33 20.12 0.36 -2.00
C PRO A 33 19.75 -1.04 -2.50
N TRP A 34 18.76 -1.68 -1.89
CA TRP A 34 18.25 -3.00 -2.25
C TRP A 34 16.93 -2.90 -3.02
N GLY A 35 16.59 -1.76 -3.63
CA GLY A 35 15.32 -1.57 -4.31
C GLY A 35 14.23 -0.95 -3.43
N TYR A 36 13.01 -0.90 -3.94
CA TYR A 36 11.88 -0.23 -3.27
C TYR A 36 10.53 -0.82 -3.66
N TYR A 37 9.56 -0.71 -2.77
CA TYR A 37 8.17 -1.04 -3.05
C TYR A 37 7.43 0.17 -3.66
N SER A 38 6.44 -0.10 -4.51
CA SER A 38 5.45 0.88 -4.93
C SER A 38 4.05 0.28 -4.84
N GLY A 39 3.12 1.05 -4.25
CA GLY A 39 1.82 0.56 -3.80
C GLY A 39 1.83 0.25 -2.30
N GLN A 40 0.69 -0.18 -1.76
CA GLN A 40 0.51 -0.64 -0.40
C GLN A 40 -0.14 -2.03 -0.40
N VAL A 41 0.06 -2.80 0.67
CA VAL A 41 -0.71 -4.03 0.86
C VAL A 41 -2.10 -3.67 1.38
N GLU A 42 -3.03 -3.47 0.47
CA GLU A 42 -4.46 -3.47 0.77
C GLU A 42 -5.00 -4.87 0.55
N ALA A 43 -5.59 -5.46 1.57
CA ALA A 43 -6.03 -6.85 1.52
C ALA A 43 -7.32 -7.07 2.31
N ARG A 44 -8.09 -8.07 1.88
CA ARG A 44 -9.21 -8.64 2.62
C ARG A 44 -8.79 -9.99 3.19
N TRP A 45 -8.96 -10.18 4.50
CA TRP A 45 -8.83 -11.50 5.13
C TRP A 45 -9.99 -12.39 4.74
N GLU A 46 -9.68 -13.63 4.36
CA GLU A 46 -10.68 -14.66 4.13
C GLU A 46 -11.12 -15.30 5.46
N ASN A 47 -12.31 -15.91 5.46
CA ASN A 47 -12.90 -16.50 6.67
C ASN A 47 -12.25 -17.83 7.10
N ASP A 48 -11.16 -18.25 6.46
CA ASP A 48 -10.43 -19.48 6.79
C ASP A 48 -9.35 -19.29 7.86
N GLY A 49 -9.15 -18.04 8.30
CA GLY A 49 -8.19 -17.69 9.35
C GLY A 49 -6.73 -17.65 8.89
N ARG A 50 -6.45 -17.70 7.58
CA ARG A 50 -5.08 -17.68 7.08
C ARG A 50 -4.89 -16.90 5.78
N GLN A 51 -5.76 -17.08 4.80
CA GLN A 51 -5.57 -16.48 3.50
C GLN A 51 -6.03 -15.02 3.49
N MET A 52 -5.36 -14.21 2.69
CA MET A 52 -5.81 -12.88 2.35
C MET A 52 -5.78 -12.67 0.84
N THR A 53 -6.77 -11.93 0.34
CA THR A 53 -6.85 -11.52 -1.06
C THR A 53 -6.38 -10.08 -1.19
N LEU A 54 -5.43 -9.82 -2.08
CA LEU A 54 -5.00 -8.46 -2.40
C LEU A 54 -6.12 -7.67 -3.08
N LEU A 55 -6.35 -6.45 -2.63
CA LEU A 55 -7.31 -5.51 -3.20
C LEU A 55 -6.63 -4.54 -4.18
N SER A 56 -5.35 -4.26 -3.96
CA SER A 56 -4.52 -3.44 -4.82
C SER A 56 -3.24 -4.18 -5.23
N GLU A 57 -2.61 -3.70 -6.30
CA GLU A 57 -1.36 -4.25 -6.79
C GLU A 57 -0.19 -3.78 -5.93
N LEU A 58 0.69 -4.71 -5.56
CA LEU A 58 1.97 -4.40 -4.94
C LEU A 58 3.09 -4.64 -5.95
N ARG A 59 4.04 -3.71 -6.05
CA ARG A 59 5.25 -3.90 -6.84
C ARG A 59 6.50 -3.72 -6.01
N TYR A 60 7.56 -4.39 -6.43
CA TYR A 60 8.92 -4.18 -5.95
C TYR A 60 9.85 -4.00 -7.15
N THR A 61 10.64 -2.93 -7.13
CA THR A 61 11.69 -2.68 -8.12
C THR A 61 13.03 -2.96 -7.47
N ASP A 62 13.80 -3.88 -8.01
CA ASP A 62 15.14 -4.21 -7.51
C ASP A 62 16.21 -3.20 -7.98
N PRO A 63 17.47 -3.29 -7.50
CA PRO A 63 18.54 -2.38 -7.90
C PRO A 63 18.89 -2.42 -9.39
N GLU A 64 18.65 -3.55 -10.06
CA GLU A 64 18.86 -3.76 -11.48
C GLU A 64 17.70 -3.22 -12.34
N GLY A 65 16.61 -2.78 -11.70
CA GLY A 65 15.42 -2.21 -12.34
C GLY A 65 14.39 -3.26 -12.76
N VAL A 66 14.54 -4.52 -12.35
CA VAL A 66 13.52 -5.56 -12.56
C VAL A 66 12.33 -5.27 -11.66
N ILE A 67 11.14 -5.36 -12.25
CA ILE A 67 9.88 -5.09 -11.56
C ILE A 67 9.19 -6.43 -11.28
N TRP A 68 9.04 -6.72 -10.00
CA TRP A 68 8.30 -7.85 -9.45
C TRP A 68 6.90 -7.37 -9.07
N ILE A 69 5.86 -8.07 -9.51
CA ILE A 69 4.47 -7.63 -9.38
C ILE A 69 3.67 -8.71 -8.64
N ALA A 70 2.96 -8.31 -7.59
CA ALA A 70 1.88 -9.07 -7.00
C ALA A 70 0.55 -8.40 -7.42
N PRO A 71 -0.19 -8.98 -8.39
CA PRO A 71 -1.43 -8.39 -8.90
C PRO A 71 -2.52 -8.27 -7.83
N ALA A 72 -3.42 -7.31 -8.02
CA ALA A 72 -4.69 -7.33 -7.29
C ALA A 72 -5.42 -8.67 -7.53
N HIS A 73 -6.22 -9.07 -6.54
CA HIS A 73 -6.93 -10.36 -6.47
C HIS A 73 -6.06 -11.60 -6.28
N SER A 74 -4.74 -11.46 -6.11
CA SER A 74 -3.88 -12.58 -5.71
C SER A 74 -4.21 -13.04 -4.30
N VAL A 75 -4.17 -14.35 -4.09
CA VAL A 75 -4.38 -14.99 -2.78
C VAL A 75 -3.02 -15.26 -2.14
N VAL A 76 -2.84 -14.80 -0.91
CA VAL A 76 -1.60 -14.92 -0.13
C VAL A 76 -1.90 -15.70 1.13
N ASP A 77 -1.10 -16.72 1.44
CA ASP A 77 -1.31 -17.59 2.61
C ASP A 77 -0.19 -17.46 3.67
N GLY A 78 0.86 -16.69 3.36
CA GLY A 78 2.01 -16.47 4.22
C GLY A 78 2.88 -17.71 4.40
N ALA A 79 2.87 -18.66 3.47
CA ALA A 79 3.70 -19.88 3.53
C ALA A 79 5.20 -19.59 3.36
N SER A 80 5.57 -18.40 2.89
CA SER A 80 6.94 -17.95 2.65
C SER A 80 7.86 -17.97 3.86
N ILE A 81 7.34 -18.00 5.10
CA ILE A 81 8.15 -18.17 6.33
C ILE A 81 7.72 -19.45 7.07
N PRO A 82 8.61 -20.43 7.29
CA PRO A 82 8.30 -21.62 8.09
C PRO A 82 7.85 -21.27 9.52
N ARG A 83 6.75 -21.88 9.98
CA ARG A 83 6.16 -21.62 11.32
C ARG A 83 7.14 -21.74 12.48
N ALA A 84 8.10 -22.66 12.38
CA ALA A 84 9.12 -22.86 13.41
C ALA A 84 9.99 -21.62 13.68
N LEU A 85 10.05 -20.67 12.72
CA LEU A 85 10.85 -19.46 12.82
C LEU A 85 10.06 -18.24 13.32
N TRP A 86 8.73 -18.33 13.41
CA TRP A 86 7.86 -17.17 13.68
C TRP A 86 8.10 -16.55 15.05
N SER A 87 8.43 -17.36 16.06
CA SER A 87 8.71 -16.86 17.42
C SER A 87 10.02 -16.06 17.52
N VAL A 88 10.91 -16.18 16.53
CA VAL A 88 12.23 -15.53 16.53
C VAL A 88 12.25 -14.35 15.55
N MET A 89 11.68 -14.52 14.35
CA MET A 89 11.77 -13.53 13.28
C MET A 89 10.46 -12.77 13.02
N GLY A 90 9.33 -13.23 13.58
CA GLY A 90 8.00 -12.75 13.23
C GLY A 90 7.33 -13.62 12.16
N GLY A 91 6.00 -13.55 12.10
CA GLY A 91 5.19 -14.23 11.09
C GLY A 91 5.17 -13.52 9.74
N PRO A 92 4.61 -14.17 8.70
CA PRO A 92 4.56 -13.66 7.32
C PRO A 92 3.88 -12.29 7.20
N PHE A 93 2.91 -12.00 8.08
CA PHE A 93 2.13 -10.77 8.05
C PHE A 93 2.58 -9.71 9.06
N ASP A 94 3.70 -9.95 9.74
CA ASP A 94 4.21 -9.10 10.81
C ASP A 94 5.22 -8.06 10.32
N GLY A 95 5.08 -6.85 10.86
CA GLY A 95 6.09 -5.79 10.79
C GLY A 95 6.67 -5.55 9.39
N LYS A 96 8.00 -5.63 9.29
CA LYS A 96 8.77 -5.30 8.09
C LYS A 96 8.71 -6.39 7.01
N TYR A 97 8.24 -7.60 7.34
CA TYR A 97 8.29 -8.76 6.45
C TYR A 97 7.05 -8.90 5.57
N ARG A 98 5.96 -8.21 5.92
CA ARG A 98 4.67 -8.30 5.23
C ARG A 98 4.76 -8.11 3.71
N ASN A 99 5.37 -7.02 3.26
CA ASN A 99 5.45 -6.72 1.83
C ASN A 99 6.28 -7.78 1.08
N ALA A 100 7.35 -8.26 1.70
CA ALA A 100 8.20 -9.31 1.12
C ALA A 100 7.47 -10.66 1.06
N SER A 101 6.75 -11.04 2.11
CA SER A 101 5.96 -12.28 2.15
C SER A 101 4.86 -12.27 1.08
N VAL A 102 4.13 -11.16 0.93
CA VAL A 102 3.13 -10.99 -0.15
C VAL A 102 3.74 -11.19 -1.53
N LEU A 103 4.85 -10.50 -1.79
CA LEU A 103 5.49 -10.56 -3.09
C LEU A 103 6.06 -11.95 -3.36
N HIS A 104 6.63 -12.61 -2.34
CA HIS A 104 7.18 -13.95 -2.47
C HIS A 104 6.12 -15.01 -2.74
N ASP A 105 4.97 -14.96 -2.05
CA ASP A 105 3.89 -15.92 -2.27
C ASP A 105 3.26 -15.79 -3.66
N VAL A 106 3.33 -14.62 -4.31
CA VAL A 106 2.62 -14.36 -5.57
C VAL A 106 3.54 -14.34 -6.79
N ALA A 107 4.72 -13.69 -6.69
CA ALA A 107 5.57 -13.43 -7.85
C ALA A 107 6.54 -14.57 -8.16
N TYR A 108 6.69 -15.55 -7.25
CA TYR A 108 7.65 -16.65 -7.37
C TYR A 108 6.99 -18.04 -7.58
N ASP A 109 5.69 -18.08 -7.82
CA ASP A 109 4.92 -19.30 -8.18
C ASP A 109 4.98 -19.64 -9.68
#